data_AF-U2I0I7-F1
#
_entry.id   AF-U2I0I7-F1
#
_cell.length_a   1.000
_cell.length_b   1.000
_cell.length_c   1.000
_cell.angle_alpha   90.00
_cell.angle_beta   90.00
_cell.angle_gamma   90.00
#
_symmetry.space_group_name_H-M   'P 1'
#
loop_
_entity.id
_entity.type
_entity.pdbx_description
1 polymer ?
#
loop_
_entity_poly.entity_id
_entity_poly.type
_entity_poly.pdbx_seq_one_letter_code
_entity_poly.pdbx_strand_id
1 'polypeptide(L)'
;MLRSDFEVLRNVYHLLQDSILSDEDVSFLMGKYDGYLFEILDPTNKKKFKQDLWTLFVPIFQSSFTEVMPPSHVGSYEKVKLNSAANHNKKTTIYRFTVNYEDRTEDKNGVEHKIAVEPEYLEWKKKVVTGERKIENKPLTHYLKFLISEGFFFTPKTSLFILIHLREYFDKPFTAEDLGVSIKKLCRRQSGIETLLQRNIDDSRYSYSELFHISPLDEVSELPEALLEMASRSTVTVRHKITHAVRGLLGFIELNDRELVNIAVHPDFREMRMAARLLDYVMALNKKSPLTIEVDIKSPHVDFLENCSFIESKEDRKYRKDNKLSIIKLKRGTKKEEEDE
;
A
#
# COMPACT_ATOMS: atom_id res chain seq x y z
N MET A 1 -17.79 18.13 5.88
CA MET A 1 -17.26 17.10 4.94
C MET A 1 -18.05 17.19 3.65
N LEU A 2 -17.58 16.67 2.51
CA LEU A 2 -18.50 16.45 1.39
C LEU A 2 -19.54 15.41 1.84
N ARG A 3 -20.81 15.58 1.47
CA ARG A 3 -21.84 14.59 1.80
C ARG A 3 -21.50 13.24 1.19
N SER A 4 -20.97 13.22 -0.04
CA SER A 4 -20.51 12.00 -0.70
C SER A 4 -19.53 11.18 0.15
N ASP A 5 -18.51 11.80 0.73
CA ASP A 5 -17.52 11.10 1.56
C ASP A 5 -18.18 10.56 2.84
N PHE A 6 -19.09 11.33 3.43
CA PHE A 6 -19.81 10.93 4.64
C PHE A 6 -20.74 9.74 4.39
N GLU A 7 -21.48 9.73 3.29
CA GLU A 7 -22.36 8.62 2.94
C GLU A 7 -21.57 7.34 2.66
N VAL A 8 -20.39 7.43 2.01
CA VAL A 8 -19.51 6.25 1.86
C VAL A 8 -19.04 5.74 3.22
N LEU A 9 -18.61 6.62 4.13
CA LEU A 9 -18.23 6.22 5.49
C LEU A 9 -19.38 5.53 6.23
N ARG A 10 -20.60 6.09 6.11
CA ARG A 10 -21.83 5.53 6.68
C ARG A 10 -22.13 4.14 6.11
N ASN A 11 -22.11 4.00 4.78
CA ASN A 11 -22.37 2.75 4.09
C ASN A 11 -21.36 1.67 4.50
N VAL A 12 -20.07 2.00 4.51
CA VAL A 12 -19.01 1.07 4.95
C VAL A 12 -19.17 0.68 6.42
N TYR A 13 -19.58 1.61 7.29
CA TYR A 13 -19.88 1.29 8.69
C TYR A 13 -21.05 0.29 8.78
N HIS A 14 -22.13 0.46 8.02
CA HIS A 14 -23.24 -0.48 7.99
C HIS A 14 -22.83 -1.84 7.45
N LEU A 15 -22.10 -1.89 6.33
CA LEU A 15 -21.55 -3.13 5.78
C LEU A 15 -20.68 -3.87 6.81
N LEU A 16 -19.89 -3.15 7.61
CA LEU A 16 -19.13 -3.76 8.70
C LEU A 16 -20.03 -4.38 9.77
N GLN A 17 -21.08 -3.66 10.21
CA GLN A 17 -22.02 -4.16 11.23
C GLN A 17 -22.79 -5.39 10.76
N ASP A 18 -23.12 -5.45 9.47
CA ASP A 18 -23.88 -6.56 8.87
C ASP A 18 -22.97 -7.75 8.49
N SER A 19 -21.66 -7.55 8.49
CA SER A 19 -20.67 -8.59 8.15
C SER A 19 -20.23 -9.40 9.38
N ILE A 20 -19.72 -10.60 9.12
CA ILE A 20 -18.97 -11.39 10.12
C ILE A 20 -17.54 -10.88 10.34
N LEU A 21 -17.09 -9.89 9.55
CA LEU A 21 -15.72 -9.41 9.59
C LEU A 21 -15.51 -8.51 10.80
N SER A 22 -14.42 -8.73 11.50
CA SER A 22 -13.98 -7.78 12.50
C SER A 22 -13.31 -6.57 11.86
N ASP A 23 -13.20 -5.52 12.66
CA ASP A 23 -12.45 -4.32 12.30
C ASP A 23 -10.96 -4.60 11.96
N GLU A 24 -10.36 -5.60 12.64
CA GLU A 24 -9.00 -6.07 12.35
C GLU A 24 -8.94 -6.80 11.00
N ASP A 25 -9.96 -7.58 10.68
CA ASP A 25 -10.02 -8.32 9.40
C ASP A 25 -10.06 -7.36 8.24
N VAL A 26 -10.92 -6.35 8.29
CA VAL A 26 -11.00 -5.37 7.20
C VAL A 26 -9.71 -4.58 7.08
N SER A 27 -9.12 -4.15 8.20
CA SER A 27 -7.80 -3.49 8.21
C SER A 27 -6.72 -4.35 7.54
N PHE A 28 -6.65 -5.63 7.92
CA PHE A 28 -5.74 -6.60 7.34
C PHE A 28 -5.95 -6.75 5.83
N LEU A 29 -7.21 -6.83 5.37
CA LEU A 29 -7.54 -6.96 3.95
C LEU A 29 -7.22 -5.68 3.15
N MET A 30 -7.34 -4.51 3.77
CA MET A 30 -6.87 -3.24 3.19
C MET A 30 -5.33 -3.11 3.17
N GLY A 31 -4.60 -4.05 3.78
CA GLY A 31 -3.15 -4.03 3.88
C GLY A 31 -2.63 -3.05 4.94
N LYS A 32 -3.43 -2.74 5.97
CA LYS A 32 -3.03 -1.89 7.10
C LYS A 32 -2.76 -2.77 8.32
N TYR A 33 -1.66 -2.54 9.04
CA TYR A 33 -1.28 -3.33 10.23
C TYR A 33 -1.82 -2.74 11.53
N ASP A 34 -1.74 -1.41 11.61
CA ASP A 34 -1.85 -0.66 12.87
C ASP A 34 -3.08 0.24 12.88
N GLY A 35 -3.87 0.22 11.81
CA GLY A 35 -5.04 1.08 11.65
C GLY A 35 -6.31 0.24 11.70
N TYR A 36 -6.90 0.12 12.88
CA TYR A 36 -8.28 -0.31 13.02
C TYR A 36 -9.16 0.43 12.00
N LEU A 37 -9.95 -0.29 11.17
CA LEU A 37 -10.81 0.34 10.15
C LEU A 37 -11.65 1.46 10.78
N PHE A 38 -12.09 1.30 12.02
CA PHE A 38 -12.86 2.28 12.78
C PHE A 38 -12.14 3.62 12.99
N GLU A 39 -10.80 3.62 13.07
CA GLU A 39 -10.00 4.86 13.10
C GLU A 39 -9.84 5.49 11.72
N ILE A 40 -9.94 4.69 10.66
CA ILE A 40 -10.00 5.14 9.26
C ILE A 40 -11.39 5.71 8.95
N LEU A 41 -12.44 5.12 9.52
CA LEU A 41 -13.83 5.57 9.41
C LEU A 41 -14.14 6.79 10.29
N ASP A 42 -13.15 7.35 10.97
CA ASP A 42 -13.34 8.53 11.82
C ASP A 42 -13.84 9.72 10.97
N PRO A 43 -15.12 10.12 11.13
CA PRO A 43 -15.72 11.13 10.29
C PRO A 43 -15.16 12.54 10.59
N THR A 44 -14.37 12.68 11.66
CA THR A 44 -13.70 13.92 12.07
C THR A 44 -12.35 14.10 11.39
N ASN A 45 -11.73 13.01 10.92
CA ASN A 45 -10.40 13.02 10.34
C ASN A 45 -10.39 12.55 8.87
N LYS A 46 -10.77 13.48 7.99
CA LYS A 46 -10.82 13.25 6.53
C LYS A 46 -9.51 12.79 5.90
N LYS A 47 -8.35 13.08 6.50
CA LYS A 47 -7.06 12.71 5.92
C LYS A 47 -6.83 11.20 5.89
N LYS A 48 -7.54 10.44 6.75
CA LYS A 48 -7.37 9.00 6.88
C LYS A 48 -8.18 8.19 5.86
N PHE A 49 -9.28 8.73 5.35
CA PHE A 49 -10.17 8.05 4.39
C PHE A 49 -9.95 8.58 2.98
N LYS A 50 -9.19 7.82 2.17
CA LYS A 50 -8.88 8.18 0.78
C LYS A 50 -9.82 7.46 -0.21
N GLN A 51 -10.14 8.11 -1.32
CA GLN A 51 -11.08 7.59 -2.33
C GLN A 51 -10.58 6.35 -3.07
N ASP A 52 -9.26 6.19 -3.21
CA ASP A 52 -8.62 5.01 -3.78
C ASP A 52 -8.94 3.71 -3.00
N LEU A 53 -9.36 3.84 -1.74
CA LEU A 53 -9.75 2.71 -0.89
C LEU A 53 -11.19 2.23 -1.14
N TRP A 54 -12.06 3.05 -1.75
CA TRP A 54 -13.50 2.75 -1.83
C TRP A 54 -13.78 1.47 -2.61
N THR A 55 -13.03 1.27 -3.70
CA THR A 55 -13.16 0.08 -4.55
C THR A 55 -12.74 -1.21 -3.84
N LEU A 56 -11.96 -1.12 -2.76
CA LEU A 56 -11.54 -2.29 -1.98
C LEU A 56 -12.69 -2.86 -1.14
N PHE A 57 -13.68 -2.04 -0.77
CA PHE A 57 -14.79 -2.49 0.09
C PHE A 57 -15.72 -3.49 -0.61
N VAL A 58 -15.91 -3.33 -1.92
CA VAL A 58 -16.72 -4.22 -2.76
C VAL A 58 -16.30 -5.70 -2.58
N PRO A 59 -15.04 -6.10 -2.89
CA PRO A 59 -14.60 -7.48 -2.70
C PRO A 59 -14.41 -7.89 -1.23
N ILE A 60 -14.14 -6.94 -0.32
CA ILE A 60 -14.01 -7.24 1.13
C ILE A 60 -15.35 -7.72 1.68
N PHE A 61 -16.41 -6.93 1.49
CA PHE A 61 -17.75 -7.22 1.99
C PHE A 61 -18.59 -8.09 1.04
N GLN A 62 -18.07 -8.40 -0.15
CA GLN A 62 -18.81 -9.12 -1.20
C GLN A 62 -20.12 -8.41 -1.58
N SER A 63 -20.08 -7.07 -1.58
CA SER A 63 -21.21 -6.20 -1.88
C SER A 63 -21.10 -5.63 -3.29
N SER A 64 -22.19 -5.05 -3.79
CA SER A 64 -22.19 -4.28 -5.03
C SER A 64 -21.51 -2.92 -4.85
N PHE A 65 -21.04 -2.33 -5.95
CA PHE A 65 -20.48 -0.97 -5.93
C PHE A 65 -21.51 0.08 -5.46
N THR A 66 -22.78 -0.11 -5.82
CA THR A 66 -23.90 0.76 -5.42
C THR A 66 -24.17 0.78 -3.92
N GLU A 67 -23.85 -0.30 -3.21
CA GLU A 67 -24.00 -0.36 -1.74
C GLU A 67 -22.86 0.36 -1.01
N VAL A 68 -21.71 0.54 -1.65
CA VAL A 68 -20.57 1.27 -1.07
C VAL A 68 -20.70 2.77 -1.36
N MET A 69 -21.11 3.12 -2.58
CA MET A 69 -21.12 4.49 -3.08
C MET A 69 -22.26 5.35 -2.51
N PRO A 70 -22.11 6.69 -2.52
CA PRO A 70 -23.19 7.56 -2.08
C PRO A 70 -24.42 7.41 -2.98
N PRO A 71 -25.63 7.60 -2.45
CA PRO A 71 -26.86 7.58 -3.24
C PRO A 71 -26.82 8.55 -4.42
N SER A 72 -27.46 8.21 -5.54
CA SER A 72 -27.42 9.00 -6.78
C SER A 72 -28.01 10.41 -6.67
N HIS A 73 -28.78 10.69 -5.63
CA HIS A 73 -29.37 12.01 -5.38
C HIS A 73 -28.43 12.95 -4.62
N VAL A 74 -27.26 12.49 -4.16
CA VAL A 74 -26.28 13.32 -3.46
C VAL A 74 -25.45 14.10 -4.47
N GLY A 75 -25.62 15.42 -4.49
CA GLY A 75 -24.86 16.33 -5.33
C GLY A 75 -23.38 16.42 -4.98
N SER A 76 -22.54 16.68 -5.99
CA SER A 76 -21.07 16.71 -5.87
C SER A 76 -20.51 17.82 -4.96
N TYR A 77 -21.31 18.83 -4.65
CA TYR A 77 -20.91 19.99 -3.83
C TYR A 77 -21.63 20.07 -2.49
N GLU A 78 -22.51 19.11 -2.20
CA GLU A 78 -23.23 19.05 -0.94
C GLU A 78 -22.26 18.83 0.22
N LYS A 79 -22.49 19.54 1.32
CA LYS A 79 -21.65 19.47 2.51
C LYS A 79 -22.48 19.09 3.72
N VAL A 80 -21.87 18.29 4.57
CA VAL A 80 -22.37 18.01 5.91
C VAL A 80 -21.50 18.70 6.95
N LYS A 81 -22.14 19.34 7.93
CA LYS A 81 -21.47 19.81 9.15
C LYS A 81 -21.59 18.72 10.21
N LEU A 82 -20.44 18.28 10.70
CA LEU A 82 -20.31 17.24 11.71
C LEU A 82 -19.87 17.90 13.02
N ASN A 83 -20.71 17.80 14.04
CA ASN A 83 -20.32 18.10 15.41
C ASN A 83 -20.11 16.76 16.13
N SER A 84 -18.88 16.45 16.48
CA SER A 84 -18.48 15.13 16.97
C SER A 84 -17.89 15.17 18.38
N ALA A 85 -18.23 14.18 19.19
CA ALA A 85 -17.52 13.84 20.41
C ALA A 85 -17.04 12.39 20.32
N ALA A 86 -15.74 12.18 20.45
CA ALA A 86 -15.14 10.84 20.49
C ALA A 86 -14.84 10.46 21.95
N ASN A 87 -15.39 9.34 22.39
CA ASN A 87 -15.07 8.75 23.70
C ASN A 87 -14.28 7.46 23.49
N HIS A 88 -13.00 7.50 23.86
CA HIS A 88 -12.11 6.36 23.83
C HIS A 88 -11.98 5.77 25.24
N ASN A 89 -12.36 4.51 25.41
CA ASN A 89 -12.01 3.76 26.62
C ASN A 89 -11.35 2.43 26.25
N LYS A 90 -10.77 1.73 27.24
CA LYS A 90 -10.01 0.48 27.01
C LYS A 90 -10.82 -0.67 26.39
N LYS A 91 -12.16 -0.59 26.36
CA LYS A 91 -13.06 -1.67 25.93
C LYS A 91 -13.92 -1.30 24.72
N THR A 92 -14.09 -0.02 24.43
CA THR A 92 -14.98 0.49 23.39
C THR A 92 -14.49 1.83 22.86
N THR A 93 -14.65 2.02 21.56
CA THR A 93 -14.55 3.34 20.93
C THR A 93 -15.95 3.74 20.47
N ILE A 94 -16.39 4.94 20.86
CA ILE A 94 -17.70 5.47 20.49
C ILE A 94 -17.51 6.83 19.83
N TYR A 95 -18.03 6.96 18.62
CA TYR A 95 -18.16 8.23 17.93
C TYR A 95 -19.62 8.67 17.98
N ARG A 96 -19.88 9.80 18.63
CA ARG A 96 -21.20 10.46 18.59
C ARG A 96 -21.08 11.69 17.72
N PHE A 97 -21.99 11.85 16.77
CA PHE A 97 -21.98 13.04 15.95
C PHE A 97 -23.38 13.45 15.51
N THR A 98 -23.54 14.77 15.38
CA THR A 98 -24.70 15.41 14.80
C THR A 98 -24.36 15.83 13.38
N VAL A 99 -25.16 15.37 12.41
CA VAL A 99 -25.04 15.68 10.99
C VAL A 99 -26.06 16.75 10.65
N ASN A 100 -25.59 17.87 10.10
CA ASN A 100 -26.47 18.87 9.51
C ASN A 100 -26.22 18.89 8.01
N TYR A 101 -27.25 18.59 7.22
CA TYR A 101 -27.22 18.64 5.76
C TYR A 101 -27.39 20.10 5.33
N GLU A 102 -26.42 20.63 4.60
CA GLU A 102 -26.55 21.93 3.94
C GLU A 102 -27.08 21.72 2.52
N ASP A 103 -28.35 21.31 2.41
CA ASP A 103 -28.99 21.16 1.10
C ASP A 103 -29.23 22.55 0.51
N ARG A 104 -28.55 22.81 -0.61
CA ARG A 104 -28.75 24.00 -1.43
C ARG A 104 -29.66 23.63 -2.58
N THR A 105 -30.86 24.18 -2.60
CA THR A 105 -31.70 24.16 -3.78
C THR A 105 -31.70 25.54 -4.41
N GLU A 106 -31.20 25.65 -5.64
CA GLU A 106 -31.41 26.84 -6.47
C GLU A 106 -32.84 26.79 -7.04
N ASP A 107 -33.60 27.86 -6.85
CA ASP A 107 -34.86 28.01 -7.57
C ASP A 107 -34.63 28.33 -9.06
N LYS A 108 -35.72 28.37 -9.84
CA LYS A 108 -35.69 28.69 -11.28
C LYS A 108 -35.11 30.08 -11.61
N ASN A 109 -34.89 30.92 -10.60
CA ASN A 109 -34.35 32.27 -10.72
C ASN A 109 -32.90 32.38 -10.19
N GLY A 110 -32.27 31.26 -9.81
CA GLY A 110 -30.90 31.23 -9.29
C GLY A 110 -30.76 31.73 -7.86
N VAL A 111 -31.85 31.76 -7.08
CA VAL A 111 -31.80 32.12 -5.65
C VAL A 111 -31.53 30.86 -4.83
N GLU A 112 -30.45 30.89 -4.04
CA GLU A 112 -30.10 29.81 -3.12
C GLU A 112 -31.11 29.73 -1.96
N HIS A 113 -31.89 28.64 -1.90
CA HIS A 113 -32.71 28.30 -0.74
C HIS A 113 -31.97 27.26 0.11
N LYS A 114 -31.79 27.56 1.40
CA LYS A 114 -31.33 26.58 2.40
C LYS A 114 -32.54 25.81 2.91
N ILE A 115 -32.62 24.53 2.62
CA ILE A 115 -33.61 23.66 3.27
C ILE A 115 -33.08 23.38 4.68
N ALA A 116 -33.82 23.80 5.70
CA ALA A 116 -33.52 23.43 7.08
C ALA A 116 -33.91 21.95 7.26
N VAL A 117 -32.94 21.05 7.06
CA VAL A 117 -33.09 19.63 7.39
C VAL A 117 -32.82 19.46 8.88
N GLU A 118 -33.69 18.72 9.59
CA GLU A 118 -33.45 18.42 10.99
C GLU A 118 -32.11 17.70 11.19
N PRO A 119 -31.34 18.03 12.25
CA PRO A 119 -30.06 17.38 12.49
C PRO A 119 -30.23 15.88 12.74
N GLU A 120 -29.45 15.05 12.06
CA GLU A 120 -29.42 13.61 12.30
C GLU A 120 -28.41 13.31 13.42
N TYR A 121 -28.81 12.52 14.41
CA TYR A 121 -27.95 12.12 15.53
C TYR A 121 -27.52 10.67 15.36
N LEU A 122 -26.22 10.44 15.27
CA LEU A 122 -25.65 9.12 15.02
C LEU A 122 -24.65 8.74 16.13
N GLU A 123 -24.68 7.45 16.50
CA GLU A 123 -23.71 6.83 17.40
C GLU A 123 -23.10 5.61 16.69
N TRP A 124 -21.80 5.67 16.43
CA TRP A 124 -21.03 4.53 15.95
C TRP A 124 -20.23 3.94 17.09
N LYS A 125 -20.27 2.61 17.22
CA LYS A 125 -19.65 1.92 18.35
C LYS A 125 -18.83 0.71 17.90
N LYS A 126 -17.61 0.64 18.42
CA LYS A 126 -16.74 -0.53 18.33
C LYS A 126 -16.53 -1.13 19.71
N LYS A 127 -16.64 -2.45 19.81
CA LYS A 127 -16.12 -3.22 20.96
C LYS A 127 -14.66 -3.60 20.65
N VAL A 128 -13.76 -3.34 21.58
CA VAL A 128 -12.36 -3.75 21.49
C VAL A 128 -12.24 -5.11 22.17
N VAL A 129 -11.99 -6.16 21.38
CA VAL A 129 -11.70 -7.50 21.90
C VAL A 129 -10.18 -7.59 22.06
N THR A 130 -9.70 -7.85 23.27
CA THR A 130 -8.26 -8.02 23.55
C THR A 130 -8.00 -9.37 24.20
N GLY A 131 -6.90 -10.01 23.80
CA GLY A 131 -6.36 -11.17 24.52
C GLY A 131 -6.83 -12.55 24.05
N GLU A 132 -7.62 -12.66 22.98
CA GLU A 132 -7.93 -13.98 22.40
C GLU A 132 -6.74 -14.53 21.62
N ARG A 133 -6.27 -15.70 22.03
CA ARG A 133 -5.17 -16.39 21.35
C ARG A 133 -5.70 -17.03 20.07
N LYS A 134 -5.43 -16.40 18.95
CA LYS A 134 -5.81 -16.89 17.62
C LYS A 134 -5.14 -18.25 17.34
N ILE A 135 -5.95 -19.25 16.98
CA ILE A 135 -5.51 -20.61 16.66
C ILE A 135 -5.21 -20.67 15.16
N GLU A 136 -4.22 -21.48 14.78
CA GLU A 136 -3.89 -21.66 13.36
C GLU A 136 -4.85 -22.63 12.66
N ASN A 137 -5.35 -22.20 11.51
CA ASN A 137 -5.97 -23.08 10.52
C ASN A 137 -4.87 -23.82 9.70
N LYS A 138 -4.47 -25.00 10.18
CA LYS A 138 -3.37 -25.78 9.57
C LYS A 138 -3.61 -26.13 8.09
N PRO A 139 -4.81 -26.56 7.65
CA PRO A 139 -5.10 -26.78 6.25
C PRO A 139 -4.81 -25.55 5.39
N LEU A 140 -5.22 -24.36 5.84
CA LEU A 140 -4.96 -23.11 5.14
C LEU A 140 -3.46 -22.80 5.07
N THR A 141 -2.72 -22.89 6.19
CA THR A 141 -1.27 -22.69 6.17
C THR A 141 -0.57 -23.66 5.21
N HIS A 142 -1.00 -24.93 5.16
CA HIS A 142 -0.41 -25.91 4.25
C HIS A 142 -0.69 -25.57 2.79
N TYR A 143 -1.92 -25.15 2.46
CA TYR A 143 -2.26 -24.70 1.11
C TYR A 143 -1.48 -23.46 0.69
N LEU A 144 -1.29 -22.49 1.59
CA LEU A 144 -0.44 -21.33 1.32
C LEU A 144 1.03 -21.73 1.06
N LYS A 145 1.56 -22.74 1.75
CA LYS A 145 2.90 -23.28 1.45
C LYS A 145 2.97 -23.93 0.06
N PHE A 146 1.92 -24.64 -0.33
CA PHE A 146 1.80 -25.17 -1.69
C PHE A 146 1.77 -24.05 -2.73
N LEU A 147 0.98 -22.99 -2.51
CA LEU A 147 0.98 -21.83 -3.40
C LEU A 147 2.35 -21.15 -3.50
N ILE A 148 3.14 -21.12 -2.41
CA ILE A 148 4.52 -20.64 -2.44
C ILE A 148 5.39 -21.56 -3.31
N SER A 149 5.30 -22.88 -3.18
CA SER A 149 6.10 -23.78 -4.03
C SER A 149 5.73 -23.70 -5.51
N GLU A 150 4.46 -23.40 -5.82
CA GLU A 150 3.99 -23.17 -7.18
C GLU A 150 4.31 -21.77 -7.72
N GLY A 151 4.91 -20.89 -6.92
CA GLY A 151 5.32 -19.56 -7.36
C GLY A 151 4.22 -18.49 -7.34
N PHE A 152 3.09 -18.73 -6.69
CA PHE A 152 2.01 -17.75 -6.57
C PHE A 152 2.48 -16.43 -5.95
N PHE A 153 3.49 -16.50 -5.08
CA PHE A 153 4.06 -15.37 -4.35
C PHE A 153 5.33 -14.80 -5.01
N PHE A 154 5.66 -15.20 -6.25
CA PHE A 154 6.75 -14.57 -7.01
C PHE A 154 6.52 -13.08 -7.19
N THR A 155 5.30 -12.70 -7.62
CA THR A 155 4.86 -11.30 -7.61
C THR A 155 4.23 -10.95 -6.25
N PRO A 156 4.46 -9.75 -5.69
CA PRO A 156 3.81 -9.34 -4.45
C PRO A 156 2.28 -9.40 -4.50
N LYS A 157 1.65 -10.03 -3.50
CA LYS A 157 0.19 -10.14 -3.37
C LYS A 157 -0.31 -9.43 -2.12
N THR A 158 -1.40 -8.67 -2.24
CA THR A 158 -2.08 -8.07 -1.08
C THR A 158 -2.92 -9.12 -0.36
N SER A 159 -3.23 -8.89 0.92
CA SER A 159 -4.13 -9.76 1.70
C SER A 159 -5.46 -10.01 1.00
N LEU A 160 -6.06 -8.95 0.43
CA LEU A 160 -7.32 -9.03 -0.30
C LEU A 160 -7.20 -9.90 -1.56
N PHE A 161 -6.12 -9.77 -2.33
CA PHE A 161 -5.91 -10.60 -3.51
C PHE A 161 -5.79 -12.09 -3.14
N ILE A 162 -5.06 -12.39 -2.06
CA ILE A 162 -4.91 -13.75 -1.55
C ILE A 162 -6.27 -14.28 -1.08
N LEU A 163 -7.07 -13.48 -0.37
CA LEU A 163 -8.42 -13.86 0.06
C LEU A 163 -9.33 -14.20 -1.13
N ILE A 164 -9.34 -13.36 -2.17
CA ILE A 164 -10.15 -13.60 -3.38
C ILE A 164 -9.74 -14.92 -4.03
N HIS A 165 -8.44 -15.15 -4.22
CA HIS A 165 -7.94 -16.41 -4.77
C HIS A 165 -8.35 -17.61 -3.92
N LEU A 166 -8.19 -17.54 -2.60
CA LEU A 166 -8.58 -18.63 -1.71
C LEU A 166 -10.09 -18.91 -1.74
N ARG A 167 -10.94 -17.90 -1.85
CA ARG A 167 -12.39 -18.10 -1.97
C ARG A 167 -12.79 -18.88 -3.23
N GLU A 168 -11.98 -18.81 -4.27
CA GLU A 168 -12.23 -19.48 -5.55
C GLU A 168 -11.63 -20.89 -5.60
N TYR A 169 -10.43 -21.08 -5.03
CA TYR A 169 -9.64 -22.32 -5.21
C TYR A 169 -9.45 -23.16 -3.95
N PHE A 170 -9.68 -22.62 -2.75
CA PHE A 170 -9.53 -23.36 -1.50
C PHE A 170 -10.89 -23.88 -1.02
N ASP A 171 -11.02 -25.21 -0.97
CA ASP A 171 -12.28 -25.94 -0.78
C ASP A 171 -12.73 -26.05 0.69
N LYS A 172 -11.94 -25.55 1.63
CA LYS A 172 -12.22 -25.66 3.08
C LYS A 172 -12.66 -24.32 3.66
N PRO A 173 -13.53 -24.33 4.69
CA PRO A 173 -13.94 -23.11 5.37
C PRO A 173 -12.73 -22.44 6.04
N PHE A 174 -12.67 -21.12 5.90
CA PHE A 174 -11.67 -20.27 6.55
C PHE A 174 -12.22 -18.85 6.71
N THR A 175 -11.62 -18.08 7.61
CA THR A 175 -11.92 -16.66 7.81
C THR A 175 -10.78 -15.76 7.36
N ALA A 176 -11.03 -14.45 7.25
CA ALA A 176 -9.96 -13.47 7.03
C ALA A 176 -8.93 -13.50 8.17
N GLU A 177 -9.39 -13.77 9.40
CA GLU A 177 -8.54 -13.95 10.56
C GLU A 177 -7.61 -15.16 10.42
N ASP A 178 -8.13 -16.32 9.98
CA ASP A 178 -7.34 -17.53 9.70
C ASP A 178 -6.21 -17.23 8.70
N LEU A 179 -6.53 -16.48 7.65
CA LEU A 179 -5.57 -16.04 6.65
C LEU A 179 -4.50 -15.15 7.26
N GLY A 180 -4.90 -14.16 8.07
CA GLY A 180 -3.98 -13.27 8.78
C GLY A 180 -3.01 -14.03 9.69
N VAL A 181 -3.51 -15.03 10.44
CA VAL A 181 -2.69 -15.90 11.30
C VAL A 181 -1.71 -16.72 10.47
N SER A 182 -2.18 -17.32 9.38
CA SER A 182 -1.38 -18.20 8.51
C SER A 182 -0.25 -17.41 7.83
N ILE A 183 -0.55 -16.25 7.24
CA ILE A 183 0.46 -15.38 6.64
C ILE A 183 1.47 -14.90 7.69
N LYS A 184 1.00 -14.49 8.88
CA LYS A 184 1.90 -14.05 9.97
C LYS A 184 2.88 -15.16 10.38
N LYS A 185 2.46 -16.42 10.36
CA LYS A 185 3.35 -17.57 10.59
C LYS A 185 4.38 -17.73 9.48
N LEU A 186 3.98 -17.62 8.22
CA LEU A 186 4.87 -17.72 7.06
C LEU A 186 5.89 -16.57 6.99
N CYS A 187 5.56 -15.41 7.56
CA CYS A 187 6.47 -14.27 7.68
C CYS A 187 7.32 -14.25 8.95
N ARG A 188 7.18 -15.24 9.85
CA ARG A 188 7.83 -15.19 11.18
C ARG A 188 9.35 -15.36 11.05
N ARG A 189 10.08 -14.34 11.49
CA ARG A 189 11.54 -14.39 11.65
C ARG A 189 11.88 -14.81 13.08
N GLN A 190 12.10 -16.11 13.29
CA GLN A 190 12.56 -16.64 14.58
C GLN A 190 13.57 -17.76 14.36
N SER A 191 14.58 -17.85 15.24
CA SER A 191 15.56 -18.93 15.22
C SER A 191 14.86 -20.30 15.23
N GLY A 192 15.26 -21.18 14.31
CA GLY A 192 14.68 -22.52 14.14
C GLY A 192 13.34 -22.58 13.40
N ILE A 193 12.78 -21.44 12.94
CA ILE A 193 11.59 -21.39 12.10
C ILE A 193 11.97 -20.83 10.73
N GLU A 194 11.75 -21.63 9.69
CA GLU A 194 11.94 -21.19 8.31
C GLU A 194 10.91 -20.11 7.96
N THR A 195 11.40 -18.91 7.64
CA THR A 195 10.58 -17.86 7.05
C THR A 195 10.37 -18.19 5.57
N LEU A 196 9.13 -18.13 5.09
CA LEU A 196 8.79 -18.47 3.70
C LEU A 196 8.29 -17.25 2.90
N LEU A 197 7.72 -16.26 3.59
CA LEU A 197 7.24 -15.03 2.99
C LEU A 197 7.94 -13.82 3.62
N GLN A 198 8.20 -12.81 2.80
CA GLN A 198 8.48 -11.46 3.29
C GLN A 198 7.26 -10.57 3.10
N ARG A 199 7.11 -9.66 4.06
CA ARG A 199 6.12 -8.59 4.03
C ARG A 199 6.78 -7.32 3.50
N ASN A 200 6.15 -6.70 2.50
CA ASN A 200 6.61 -5.47 1.85
C ASN A 200 5.60 -4.34 2.11
N ILE A 201 6.01 -3.09 1.91
CA ILE A 201 5.15 -1.91 2.02
C ILE A 201 5.12 -1.19 0.67
N ASP A 202 3.94 -1.17 0.05
CA ASP A 202 3.68 -0.59 -1.26
C ASP A 202 2.52 0.40 -1.12
N ASP A 203 2.73 1.69 -1.43
CA ASP A 203 1.73 2.76 -1.29
C ASP A 203 1.04 2.77 0.08
N SER A 204 1.82 2.59 1.15
CA SER A 204 1.32 2.46 2.53
C SER A 204 0.41 1.26 2.78
N ARG A 205 0.45 0.23 1.94
CA ARG A 205 -0.26 -1.05 2.11
C ARG A 205 0.72 -2.22 2.14
N TYR A 206 0.37 -3.27 2.87
CA TYR A 206 1.16 -4.48 2.86
C TYR A 206 0.89 -5.38 1.66
N SER A 207 1.98 -5.93 1.16
CA SER A 207 1.99 -7.05 0.22
C SER A 207 2.92 -8.16 0.73
N TYR A 208 2.74 -9.36 0.21
CA TYR A 208 3.50 -10.55 0.57
C TYR A 208 4.12 -11.18 -0.67
N SER A 209 5.38 -11.58 -0.56
CA SER A 209 6.11 -12.25 -1.63
C SER A 209 7.08 -13.27 -1.06
N GLU A 210 7.59 -14.13 -1.92
CA GLU A 210 8.72 -15.01 -1.61
C GLU A 210 9.97 -14.24 -1.17
N LEU A 211 10.88 -14.96 -0.52
CA LEU A 211 12.14 -14.40 -0.04
C LEU A 211 13.13 -14.22 -1.19
N PHE A 212 13.70 -13.02 -1.26
CA PHE A 212 14.82 -12.71 -2.12
C PHE A 212 16.02 -12.36 -1.25
N HIS A 213 17.20 -12.84 -1.62
CA HIS A 213 18.43 -12.52 -0.94
C HIS A 213 19.16 -11.42 -1.72
N ILE A 214 19.53 -10.35 -1.05
CA ILE A 214 20.36 -9.29 -1.63
C ILE A 214 21.74 -9.37 -0.98
N SER A 215 22.78 -9.48 -1.79
CA SER A 215 24.16 -9.61 -1.34
C SER A 215 25.09 -8.77 -2.22
N PRO A 216 26.33 -8.50 -1.79
CA PRO A 216 27.38 -8.02 -2.69
C PRO A 216 27.53 -8.93 -3.92
N LEU A 217 27.92 -8.32 -5.04
CA LEU A 217 28.33 -8.99 -6.27
C LEU A 217 29.79 -8.62 -6.52
N ASP A 218 30.69 -9.58 -6.32
CA ASP A 218 32.13 -9.32 -6.34
C ASP A 218 32.67 -9.26 -7.78
N GLU A 219 32.26 -10.20 -8.64
CA GLU A 219 32.67 -10.24 -10.04
C GLU A 219 31.47 -10.21 -11.01
N VAL A 220 31.55 -9.37 -12.05
CA VAL A 220 30.51 -9.23 -13.07
C VAL A 220 30.37 -10.51 -13.91
N SER A 221 31.44 -11.30 -14.02
CA SER A 221 31.48 -12.63 -14.65
C SER A 221 30.51 -13.63 -14.02
N GLU A 222 30.05 -13.40 -12.78
CA GLU A 222 29.04 -14.23 -12.12
C GLU A 222 27.62 -13.99 -12.66
N LEU A 223 27.40 -12.94 -13.46
CA LEU A 223 26.09 -12.65 -14.02
C LEU A 223 25.73 -13.66 -15.13
N PRO A 224 24.48 -14.16 -15.14
CA PRO A 224 23.93 -14.85 -16.32
C PRO A 224 24.04 -13.96 -17.56
N GLU A 225 24.18 -14.57 -18.74
CA GLU A 225 24.36 -13.86 -20.03
C GLU A 225 23.34 -12.74 -20.24
N ALA A 226 22.06 -13.01 -19.98
CA ALA A 226 20.97 -12.03 -20.10
C ALA A 226 21.14 -10.79 -19.22
N LEU A 227 21.87 -10.89 -18.10
CA LEU A 227 22.17 -9.78 -17.20
C LEU A 227 23.55 -9.19 -17.46
N LEU A 228 24.49 -9.99 -17.94
CA LEU A 228 25.83 -9.55 -18.31
C LEU A 228 25.79 -8.49 -19.42
N GLU A 229 24.94 -8.70 -20.43
CA GLU A 229 24.74 -7.73 -21.52
C GLU A 229 24.15 -6.39 -21.04
N MET A 230 23.45 -6.42 -19.89
CA MET A 230 22.83 -5.24 -19.29
C MET A 230 23.77 -4.50 -18.32
N ALA A 231 24.93 -5.07 -17.97
CA ALA A 231 25.89 -4.45 -17.05
C ALA A 231 26.57 -3.23 -17.67
N SER A 232 26.90 -2.24 -16.84
CA SER A 232 27.61 -1.07 -17.32
C SER A 232 29.03 -1.46 -17.75
N ARG A 233 29.53 -0.81 -18.79
CA ARG A 233 30.94 -0.90 -19.20
C ARG A 233 31.84 0.07 -18.43
N SER A 234 31.25 0.89 -17.57
CA SER A 234 31.96 1.89 -16.78
C SER A 234 32.59 1.28 -15.52
N THR A 235 33.58 1.97 -14.96
CA THR A 235 34.10 1.64 -13.63
C THR A 235 33.01 1.92 -12.59
N VAL A 236 32.69 0.88 -11.80
CA VAL A 236 31.68 0.89 -10.73
C VAL A 236 32.36 0.59 -9.41
N THR A 237 32.05 1.33 -8.34
CA THR A 237 32.65 1.09 -7.01
C THR A 237 32.00 -0.06 -6.25
N VAL A 238 30.68 -0.20 -6.34
CA VAL A 238 29.93 -1.21 -5.57
C VAL A 238 28.84 -1.84 -6.43
N ARG A 239 28.67 -3.16 -6.30
CA ARG A 239 27.56 -3.91 -6.89
C ARG A 239 26.83 -4.74 -5.85
N HIS A 240 25.52 -4.82 -6.00
CA HIS A 240 24.70 -5.80 -5.27
C HIS A 240 23.85 -6.60 -6.24
N LYS A 241 23.69 -7.89 -5.96
CA LYS A 241 22.81 -8.80 -6.69
C LYS A 241 21.59 -9.15 -5.85
N ILE A 242 20.48 -9.40 -6.52
CA ILE A 242 19.29 -10.01 -5.94
C ILE A 242 19.13 -11.43 -6.48
N THR A 243 19.02 -12.40 -5.58
CA THR A 243 18.92 -13.82 -5.91
C THR A 243 17.68 -14.45 -5.29
N HIS A 244 17.21 -15.50 -5.94
CA HIS A 244 16.16 -16.38 -5.46
C HIS A 244 16.71 -17.80 -5.34
N ALA A 245 16.32 -18.53 -4.29
CA ALA A 245 16.89 -19.84 -3.96
C ALA A 245 16.79 -20.85 -5.12
N VAL A 246 15.69 -20.83 -5.87
CA VAL A 246 15.43 -21.77 -6.98
C VAL A 246 15.78 -21.19 -8.34
N ARG A 247 15.65 -19.86 -8.50
CA ARG A 247 15.72 -19.19 -9.81
C ARG A 247 17.08 -18.54 -10.06
N GLY A 248 17.97 -18.56 -9.08
CA GLY A 248 19.30 -17.98 -9.19
C GLY A 248 19.27 -16.45 -9.18
N LEU A 249 20.15 -15.83 -9.95
CA LEU A 249 20.35 -14.39 -9.98
C LEU A 249 19.28 -13.70 -10.85
N LEU A 250 18.52 -12.79 -10.24
CA LEU A 250 17.36 -12.13 -10.87
C LEU A 250 17.64 -10.70 -11.35
N GLY A 251 18.67 -10.07 -10.81
CA GLY A 251 19.05 -8.70 -11.15
C GLY A 251 20.21 -8.20 -10.31
N PHE A 252 20.63 -6.97 -10.60
CA PHE A 252 21.71 -6.30 -9.89
C PHE A 252 21.55 -4.78 -9.92
N ILE A 253 22.31 -4.11 -9.06
CA ILE A 253 22.42 -2.66 -8.98
C ILE A 253 23.90 -2.27 -8.92
N GLU A 254 24.27 -1.23 -9.67
CA GLU A 254 25.63 -0.70 -9.80
C GLU A 254 25.67 0.74 -9.29
N LEU A 255 26.63 1.02 -8.42
CA LEU A 255 26.78 2.30 -7.74
C LEU A 255 28.20 2.82 -7.84
N ASN A 256 28.33 4.13 -8.03
CA ASN A 256 29.54 4.90 -7.73
C ASN A 256 29.27 5.70 -6.45
N ASP A 257 29.77 5.21 -5.32
CA ASP A 257 29.43 5.69 -3.98
C ASP A 257 27.91 5.70 -3.71
N ARG A 258 27.25 6.83 -3.95
CA ARG A 258 25.80 7.06 -3.78
C ARG A 258 25.13 7.54 -5.06
N GLU A 259 25.80 7.38 -6.19
CA GLU A 259 25.28 7.63 -7.51
C GLU A 259 24.90 6.29 -8.16
N LEU A 260 23.63 6.19 -8.56
CA LEU A 260 23.10 5.04 -9.28
C LEU A 260 23.58 5.08 -10.73
N VAL A 261 24.46 4.14 -11.08
CA VAL A 261 25.00 3.98 -12.43
C VAL A 261 24.06 3.16 -13.28
N ASN A 262 23.57 2.05 -12.73
CA ASN A 262 22.73 1.11 -13.45
C ASN A 262 21.90 0.25 -12.50
N ILE A 263 20.75 -0.19 -12.97
CA ILE A 263 19.93 -1.19 -12.31
C ILE A 263 19.29 -2.06 -13.36
N ALA A 264 19.53 -3.36 -13.27
CA ALA A 264 19.04 -4.33 -14.24
C ALA A 264 18.31 -5.45 -13.53
N VAL A 265 17.19 -5.84 -14.11
CA VAL A 265 16.38 -6.99 -13.69
C VAL A 265 16.13 -7.81 -14.93
N HIS A 266 16.28 -9.12 -14.78
CA HIS A 266 16.01 -10.08 -15.83
C HIS A 266 14.60 -9.84 -16.39
N PRO A 267 14.40 -9.86 -17.72
CA PRO A 267 13.12 -9.51 -18.35
C PRO A 267 11.90 -10.19 -17.72
N ASP A 268 12.01 -11.49 -17.45
CA ASP A 268 10.93 -12.31 -16.87
C ASP A 268 10.52 -11.92 -15.44
N PHE A 269 11.30 -11.08 -14.75
CA PHE A 269 11.09 -10.70 -13.35
C PHE A 269 10.88 -9.20 -13.15
N ARG A 270 10.73 -8.40 -14.23
CA ARG A 270 10.59 -6.94 -14.15
C ARG A 270 9.35 -6.49 -13.37
N GLU A 271 8.25 -7.23 -13.47
CA GLU A 271 7.00 -6.93 -12.75
C GLU A 271 7.05 -7.29 -11.26
N MET A 272 8.13 -7.90 -10.78
CA MET A 272 8.26 -8.38 -9.40
C MET A 272 8.90 -7.36 -8.44
N ARG A 273 9.04 -6.10 -8.89
CA ARG A 273 9.62 -4.99 -8.11
C ARG A 273 11.07 -5.23 -7.64
N MET A 274 11.82 -6.10 -8.31
CA MET A 274 13.20 -6.42 -7.93
C MET A 274 14.10 -5.18 -7.91
N ALA A 275 13.90 -4.29 -8.89
CA ALA A 275 14.60 -3.01 -8.96
C ALA A 275 14.32 -2.14 -7.73
N ALA A 276 13.05 -1.97 -7.35
CA ALA A 276 12.68 -1.21 -6.15
C ALA A 276 13.29 -1.81 -4.87
N ARG A 277 13.32 -3.15 -4.75
CA ARG A 277 13.95 -3.83 -3.59
C ARG A 277 15.45 -3.56 -3.50
N LEU A 278 16.15 -3.59 -4.63
CA LEU A 278 17.58 -3.25 -4.70
C LEU A 278 17.81 -1.80 -4.26
N LEU A 279 16.97 -0.86 -4.72
CA LEU A 279 17.03 0.54 -4.31
C LEU A 279 16.77 0.69 -2.79
N ASP A 280 15.75 0.03 -2.26
CA ASP A 280 15.42 0.07 -0.82
C ASP A 280 16.55 -0.49 0.05
N TYR A 281 17.17 -1.59 -0.40
CA TYR A 281 18.31 -2.21 0.28
C TYR A 281 19.50 -1.23 0.35
N VAL A 282 19.87 -0.62 -0.78
CA VAL A 282 20.98 0.34 -0.84
C VAL A 282 20.67 1.60 -0.02
N MET A 283 19.42 2.06 0.02
CA MET A 283 19.01 3.14 0.91
C MET A 283 19.12 2.74 2.40
N ALA A 284 18.84 1.49 2.74
CA ALA A 284 18.95 1.00 4.11
C ALA A 284 20.39 0.87 4.60
N LEU A 285 21.36 0.60 3.72
CA LEU A 285 22.79 0.53 4.06
C LEU A 285 23.35 1.86 4.58
N ASN A 286 22.94 2.98 4.00
CA ASN A 286 23.32 4.32 4.45
C ASN A 286 22.11 5.27 4.43
N LYS A 287 21.45 5.38 5.58
CA LYS A 287 20.27 6.23 5.78
C LYS A 287 20.59 7.73 5.93
N LYS A 288 21.85 8.16 5.86
CA LYS A 288 22.25 9.56 6.08
C LYS A 288 22.54 10.32 4.78
N SER A 289 22.75 9.60 3.68
CA SER A 289 23.11 10.19 2.40
C SER A 289 22.05 9.85 1.35
N PRO A 290 21.60 10.80 0.53
CA PRO A 290 20.65 10.52 -0.54
C PRO A 290 21.28 9.56 -1.56
N LEU A 291 20.43 8.91 -2.35
CA LEU A 291 20.83 8.20 -3.56
C LEU A 291 20.49 9.09 -4.75
N THR A 292 21.44 9.32 -5.65
CA THR A 292 21.26 10.22 -6.81
C THR A 292 21.36 9.47 -8.12
N ILE A 293 20.68 9.95 -9.16
CA ILE A 293 20.79 9.44 -10.52
C ILE A 293 20.68 10.58 -11.52
N GLU A 294 21.40 10.47 -12.62
CA GLU A 294 21.23 11.32 -13.81
C GLU A 294 20.61 10.48 -14.93
N VAL A 295 19.51 10.98 -15.50
CA VAL A 295 18.75 10.27 -16.53
C VAL A 295 18.23 11.26 -17.56
N ASP A 296 18.09 10.85 -18.82
CA ASP A 296 17.42 11.69 -19.82
C ASP A 296 15.93 11.79 -19.50
N ILE A 297 15.37 13.00 -19.60
CA ILE A 297 13.96 13.29 -19.32
C ILE A 297 12.99 12.51 -20.20
N LYS A 298 13.42 12.05 -21.38
CA LYS A 298 12.63 11.22 -22.29
C LYS A 298 12.80 9.72 -22.01
N SER A 299 13.61 9.35 -21.02
CA SER A 299 13.80 7.96 -20.64
C SER A 299 12.48 7.37 -20.12
N PRO A 300 12.10 6.16 -20.55
CA PRO A 300 10.94 5.46 -20.00
C PRO A 300 11.10 5.09 -18.52
N HIS A 301 12.30 5.29 -17.95
CA HIS A 301 12.60 4.98 -16.55
C HIS A 301 12.28 6.12 -15.59
N VAL A 302 11.94 7.32 -16.07
CA VAL A 302 11.62 8.47 -15.19
C VAL A 302 10.42 8.15 -14.32
N ASP A 303 9.33 7.67 -14.89
CA ASP A 303 8.11 7.30 -14.14
C ASP A 303 8.40 6.22 -13.07
N PHE A 304 9.27 5.25 -13.39
CA PHE A 304 9.69 4.23 -12.43
C PHE A 304 10.47 4.84 -11.25
N LEU A 305 11.38 5.77 -11.52
CA LEU A 305 12.19 6.43 -10.49
C LEU A 305 11.30 7.31 -9.60
N GLU A 306 10.38 8.08 -10.17
CA GLU A 306 9.42 8.88 -9.42
C GLU A 306 8.55 8.01 -8.50
N ASN A 307 8.09 6.86 -9.00
CA ASN A 307 7.37 5.87 -8.19
C ASN A 307 8.24 5.24 -7.07
N CYS A 308 9.56 5.27 -7.22
CA CYS A 308 10.51 4.89 -6.17
C CYS A 308 10.93 6.07 -5.29
N SER A 309 10.17 7.17 -5.29
CA SER A 309 10.40 8.37 -4.48
C SER A 309 11.68 9.13 -4.84
N PHE A 310 12.11 9.06 -6.10
CA PHE A 310 13.13 9.97 -6.62
C PHE A 310 12.49 11.26 -7.08
N ILE A 311 13.05 12.40 -6.65
CA ILE A 311 12.50 13.74 -6.91
C ILE A 311 13.61 14.63 -7.48
N GLU A 312 13.24 15.48 -8.44
CA GLU A 312 14.09 16.56 -8.94
C GLU A 312 13.95 17.79 -8.02
N SER A 313 15.06 18.32 -7.50
CA SER A 313 15.01 19.54 -6.67
C SER A 313 14.51 20.74 -7.47
N LYS A 314 13.91 21.72 -6.80
CA LYS A 314 13.41 22.95 -7.45
C LYS A 314 14.54 23.72 -8.12
N GLU A 315 15.72 23.75 -7.52
CA GLU A 315 16.94 24.36 -8.07
C GLU A 315 17.40 23.65 -9.34
N ASP A 316 17.52 22.32 -9.30
CA ASP A 316 17.96 21.51 -10.45
C ASP A 316 16.97 21.65 -11.62
N ARG A 317 15.66 21.65 -11.31
CA ARG A 317 14.59 21.86 -12.29
C ARG A 317 14.67 23.24 -12.95
N LYS A 318 14.91 24.29 -12.16
CA LYS A 318 15.06 25.65 -12.67
C LYS A 318 16.29 25.75 -13.57
N TYR A 319 17.43 25.28 -13.09
CA TYR A 319 18.68 25.27 -13.85
C TYR A 319 18.53 24.54 -15.19
N ARG A 320 17.91 23.35 -15.19
CA ARG A 320 17.65 22.59 -16.42
C ARG A 320 16.78 23.37 -17.41
N LYS A 321 15.69 23.99 -16.94
CA LYS A 321 14.78 24.78 -17.79
C LYS A 321 15.51 26.00 -18.38
N ASP A 322 16.29 26.69 -17.56
CA ASP A 322 17.06 27.88 -17.97
C ASP A 322 18.13 27.52 -19.01
N ASN A 323 18.74 26.33 -18.90
CA ASN A 323 19.82 25.87 -19.78
C ASN A 323 19.37 24.88 -20.88
N LYS A 324 18.07 24.58 -20.97
CA LYS A 324 17.47 23.63 -21.93
C LYS A 324 18.15 22.24 -21.95
N LEU A 325 18.56 21.74 -20.78
CA LEU A 325 19.20 20.43 -20.66
C LEU A 325 18.16 19.30 -20.78
N SER A 326 18.55 18.17 -21.40
CA SER A 326 17.71 16.97 -21.47
C SER A 326 17.92 16.02 -20.30
N ILE A 327 19.04 16.15 -19.58
CA ILE A 327 19.37 15.32 -18.42
C ILE A 327 18.72 15.93 -17.16
N ILE A 328 18.04 15.09 -16.39
CA ILE A 328 17.51 15.41 -15.06
C ILE A 328 18.35 14.73 -13.99
N LYS A 329 18.60 15.46 -12.90
CA LYS A 329 19.22 14.91 -11.69
C LYS A 329 18.14 14.64 -10.67
N LEU A 330 17.93 13.37 -10.36
CA LEU A 330 16.95 12.95 -9.38
C LEU A 330 17.64 12.48 -8.09
N LYS A 331 16.97 12.72 -6.96
CA LYS A 331 17.46 12.36 -5.64
C LYS A 331 16.37 11.63 -4.88
N ARG A 332 16.73 10.52 -4.24
CA ARG A 332 15.90 9.84 -3.25
C ARG A 332 16.41 10.19 -1.86
N GLY A 333 15.64 11.02 -1.17
CA GLY A 333 16.01 11.64 0.10
C GLY A 333 15.85 10.72 1.31
N THR A 334 16.23 11.27 2.46
CA THR A 334 15.91 10.69 3.78
C THR A 334 14.67 11.41 4.30
N LYS A 335 13.82 10.75 5.08
CA LYS A 335 12.48 11.19 5.57
C LYS A 335 12.32 12.63 6.12
N LYS A 336 13.39 13.43 6.22
CA LYS A 336 13.36 14.85 6.64
C LYS A 336 13.22 15.86 5.50
N GLU A 337 13.48 15.50 4.24
CA GLU A 337 13.32 16.44 3.12
C GLU A 337 11.89 16.43 2.54
N GLU A 338 11.08 15.43 2.88
CA GLU A 338 9.67 15.32 2.42
C GLU A 338 8.68 16.16 3.25
N GLU A 339 9.12 16.76 4.37
CA GLU A 339 8.25 17.60 5.23
C GLU A 339 8.37 19.11 4.96
N ASP A 340 9.36 19.55 4.16
CA ASP A 340 9.63 20.96 3.85
C ASP A 340 9.36 21.35 2.37
N GLU A 341 8.74 20.48 1.57
CA GLU A 341 8.22 20.80 0.22
C GLU A 341 6.69 20.70 0.13
#